data_AF-A0A942L5J3-F1
#
_entry.id   AF-A0A942L5J3-F1
#
_cell.length_a   1.000
_cell.length_b   1.000
_cell.length_c   1.000
_cell.angle_alpha   90.00
_cell.angle_beta   90.00
_cell.angle_gamma   90.00
#
_symmetry.space_group_name_H-M   'P 1'
#
loop_
_entity.id
_entity.type
_entity.pdbx_description
1 polymer ?
#
loop_
_entity_poly.entity_id
_entity_poly.type
_entity_poly.pdbx_seq_one_letter_code
_entity_poly.pdbx_strand_id
1 'polypeptide(L)'
;MNRKLQLLFLWFAPVLAGFTLGYALQSGLLRAHSALTSVALLALWALLSHMVRAPEDSALRNAVTVNVPAFIVLLLLLHQAYSQGEFGSHIFGVMMQMYYLPVIALAARIAALGFPGRIDGWLLYTVSFALMLVVSYIGSAWKGASHSFAERLR
;
A
#
# COMPACT_ATOMS: atom_id res chain seq x y z
N MET A 1 -0.55 5.08 22.79
CA MET A 1 -0.64 3.72 22.21
C MET A 1 0.78 3.24 21.91
N ASN A 2 1.14 1.99 22.24
CA ASN A 2 2.48 1.46 21.95
C ASN A 2 2.71 1.42 20.44
N ARG A 3 3.87 1.88 19.97
CA ARG A 3 4.24 1.88 18.55
C ARG A 3 4.10 0.51 17.89
N LYS A 4 4.40 -0.57 18.64
CA LYS A 4 4.23 -1.94 18.15
C LYS A 4 2.77 -2.27 17.81
N LEU A 5 1.84 -1.82 18.66
CA LEU A 5 0.40 -1.96 18.41
C LEU A 5 -0.04 -1.12 17.20
N GLN A 6 0.45 0.11 17.07
CA GLN A 6 0.17 0.96 15.89
C GLN A 6 0.62 0.30 14.59
N LEU A 7 1.84 -0.24 14.56
CA LEU A 7 2.36 -0.97 13.40
C LEU A 7 1.51 -2.21 13.09
N LEU A 8 1.13 -2.97 14.12
CA LEU A 8 0.27 -4.14 13.95
C LEU A 8 -1.06 -3.77 13.29
N PHE A 9 -1.76 -2.75 13.79
CA PHE A 9 -3.01 -2.27 13.18
C PHE A 9 -2.79 -1.78 11.75
N LEU A 10 -1.69 -1.05 11.53
CA LEU A 10 -1.35 -0.53 10.21
C LEU A 10 -1.12 -1.65 9.20
N TRP A 11 -0.57 -2.79 9.62
CA TRP A 11 -0.32 -3.94 8.76
C TRP A 11 -1.61 -4.61 8.26
N PHE A 12 -2.70 -4.56 9.05
CA PHE A 12 -4.00 -5.09 8.65
C PHE A 12 -4.86 -4.07 7.89
N ALA A 13 -4.55 -2.77 7.97
CA ALA A 13 -5.36 -1.72 7.34
C ALA A 13 -5.54 -1.91 5.82
N PRO A 14 -4.53 -2.26 5.00
CA PRO A 14 -4.71 -2.49 3.56
C PRO A 14 -5.63 -3.65 3.26
N VAL A 15 -5.57 -4.72 4.05
CA VAL A 15 -6.44 -5.89 3.90
C VAL A 15 -7.90 -5.48 4.14
N LEU A 16 -8.17 -4.79 5.25
CA LEU A 16 -9.51 -4.31 5.57
C LEU A 16 -10.04 -3.33 4.52
N ALA A 17 -9.19 -2.40 4.06
CA ALA A 17 -9.54 -1.48 2.98
C ALA A 17 -9.84 -2.23 1.68
N GLY A 18 -9.05 -3.25 1.34
CA GLY A 18 -9.26 -4.12 0.18
C GLY A 18 -10.59 -4.85 0.24
N PHE A 19 -10.90 -5.53 1.35
CA PHE A 19 -12.19 -6.21 1.52
C PHE A 19 -13.37 -5.24 1.46
N THR A 20 -13.24 -4.07 2.10
CA THR A 20 -14.30 -3.05 2.10
C THR A 20 -14.55 -2.52 0.68
N LEU A 21 -13.48 -2.26 -0.06
CA LEU A 21 -13.55 -1.83 -1.46
C LEU A 21 -14.11 -2.93 -2.35
N GLY A 22 -13.65 -4.17 -2.20
CA GLY A 22 -14.16 -5.33 -2.92
C GLY A 22 -15.66 -5.54 -2.68
N TYR A 23 -16.10 -5.47 -1.43
CA TYR A 23 -17.52 -5.54 -1.08
C TYR A 23 -18.33 -4.38 -1.69
N ALA A 24 -17.82 -3.16 -1.64
CA ALA A 24 -18.50 -2.00 -2.24
C ALA A 24 -18.66 -2.11 -3.76
N LEU A 25 -17.66 -2.69 -4.44
CA LEU A 25 -17.74 -2.96 -5.88
C LEU A 25 -18.75 -4.08 -6.20
N GLN A 26 -18.74 -5.16 -5.42
CA GLN A 26 -19.65 -6.30 -5.63
C GLN A 26 -21.11 -5.96 -5.32
N SER A 27 -21.35 -5.16 -4.27
CA SER A 27 -22.69 -4.69 -3.88
C SER A 27 -23.24 -3.57 -4.78
N GLY A 28 -22.44 -3.06 -5.71
CA GLY A 28 -22.82 -1.95 -6.59
C GLY A 28 -22.82 -0.57 -5.92
N LEU A 29 -22.40 -0.47 -4.65
CA LEU A 29 -22.20 0.82 -3.95
C LEU A 29 -21.15 1.68 -4.66
N LEU A 30 -20.12 1.05 -5.22
CA LEU A 30 -19.15 1.67 -6.11
C LEU A 30 -19.27 1.05 -7.50
N ARG A 31 -19.56 1.88 -8.50
CA ARG A 31 -19.70 1.41 -9.91
C ARG A 31 -18.38 0.95 -10.52
N ALA A 32 -17.25 1.53 -10.10
CA ALA A 32 -15.93 1.18 -10.61
C ALA A 32 -14.84 1.56 -9.61
N HIS A 33 -13.75 0.80 -9.61
CA HIS A 33 -12.56 1.15 -8.86
C HIS A 33 -11.77 2.21 -9.64
N SER A 34 -11.93 3.47 -9.25
CA SER A 34 -11.26 4.59 -9.90
C SER A 34 -9.84 4.79 -9.38
N ALA A 35 -8.95 5.30 -10.22
CA ALA A 35 -7.60 5.70 -9.81
C ALA A 35 -7.64 6.80 -8.72
N LEU A 36 -8.70 7.63 -8.69
CA LEU A 36 -8.88 8.65 -7.65
C LEU A 36 -9.10 8.03 -6.27
N THR A 37 -9.87 6.93 -6.19
CA THR A 37 -10.04 6.15 -4.96
C THR A 37 -8.70 5.60 -4.47
N SER A 38 -7.87 5.09 -5.38
CA SER A 38 -6.51 4.64 -5.05
C SER A 38 -5.62 5.79 -4.56
N VAL A 39 -5.70 6.98 -5.17
CA VAL A 39 -4.96 8.17 -4.70
C VAL A 39 -5.38 8.55 -3.28
N ALA A 40 -6.69 8.56 -2.98
CA ALA A 40 -7.19 8.87 -1.65
C ALA A 40 -6.70 7.84 -0.60
N LEU A 41 -6.72 6.55 -0.94
CA LEU A 41 -6.22 5.49 -0.05
C LEU A 41 -4.70 5.54 0.13
N LEU A 42 -3.93 5.90 -0.90
CA LEU A 42 -2.49 6.16 -0.79
C LEU A 42 -2.18 7.38 0.07
N ALA A 43 -2.96 8.45 -0.04
CA ALA A 43 -2.82 9.62 0.81
C ALA A 43 -3.07 9.25 2.29
N LEU A 44 -4.09 8.43 2.56
CA LEU A 44 -4.32 7.87 3.89
C LEU A 44 -3.13 7.01 4.36
N TRP A 45 -2.56 6.18 3.48
CA TRP A 45 -1.35 5.40 3.79
C TRP A 45 -0.15 6.29 4.16
N ALA A 46 0.06 7.38 3.43
CA ALA A 46 1.09 8.37 3.73
C ALA A 46 0.87 9.01 5.11
N LEU A 47 -0.37 9.38 5.43
CA LEU A 47 -0.75 9.94 6.74
C LEU A 47 -0.51 8.94 7.87
N LEU A 48 -0.86 7.68 7.68
CA LEU A 48 -0.61 6.64 8.69
C LEU A 48 0.90 6.42 8.90
N SER A 49 1.68 6.39 7.82
CA SER A 49 3.15 6.33 7.91
C SER A 49 3.73 7.53 8.67
N HIS A 50 3.22 8.74 8.41
CA HIS A 50 3.54 9.94 9.18
C HIS A 50 3.23 9.75 10.67
N MET A 51 2.02 9.30 11.01
CA MET A 51 1.61 9.16 12.42
C MET A 51 2.49 8.18 13.20
N VAL A 52 2.88 7.06 12.59
CA VAL A 52 3.60 5.96 13.26
C VAL A 52 5.12 6.17 13.31
N ARG A 53 5.69 7.09 12.53
CA ARG A 53 7.12 7.40 12.57
C ARG A 53 7.54 7.93 13.95
N ALA A 54 8.56 7.32 14.54
CA ALA A 54 9.18 7.81 15.77
C ALA A 54 10.16 8.98 15.46
N PRO A 55 10.33 9.97 16.35
CA PRO A 55 11.21 11.11 16.12
C PRO A 55 12.65 10.73 15.76
N GLU A 56 13.17 9.67 16.40
CA GLU A 56 14.53 9.15 16.24
C GLU A 56 14.75 8.38 14.93
N ASP A 57 13.68 8.00 14.22
CA ASP A 57 13.79 7.19 13.02
C ASP A 57 14.00 8.02 11.77
N SER A 58 14.88 7.56 10.87
CA SER A 58 14.96 8.10 9.52
C SER A 58 13.69 7.81 8.72
N ALA A 59 13.34 8.70 7.79
CA ALA A 59 12.14 8.54 6.96
C ALA A 59 12.15 7.23 6.16
N LEU A 60 13.32 6.86 5.62
CA LEU A 60 13.52 5.60 4.90
C LEU A 60 13.29 4.39 5.80
N ARG A 61 13.89 4.37 7.00
CA ARG A 61 13.73 3.25 7.93
C ARG A 61 12.26 3.04 8.29
N ASN A 62 11.52 4.11 8.56
CA ASN A 62 10.11 4.00 8.86
C ASN A 62 9.30 3.50 7.65
N ALA A 63 9.53 4.05 6.46
CA ALA A 63 8.84 3.62 5.25
C ALA A 63 9.06 2.13 4.96
N VAL A 64 10.29 1.64 5.10
CA VAL A 64 10.59 0.20 4.96
C VAL A 64 9.84 -0.60 6.02
N THR A 65 9.90 -0.20 7.29
CA THR A 65 9.25 -0.90 8.41
C THR A 65 7.73 -1.03 8.23
N VAL A 66 7.07 0.04 7.80
CA VAL A 66 5.62 0.06 7.54
C VAL A 66 5.24 -0.87 6.38
N ASN A 67 6.12 -1.02 5.38
CA ASN A 67 5.86 -1.81 4.17
C ASN A 67 6.45 -3.23 4.22
N VAL A 68 7.03 -3.68 5.34
CA VAL A 68 7.50 -5.08 5.48
C VAL A 68 6.39 -6.10 5.16
N PRO A 69 5.17 -6.00 5.71
CA PRO A 69 4.11 -6.97 5.37
C PRO A 69 3.70 -6.87 3.91
N ALA A 70 3.62 -5.66 3.35
CA ALA A 70 3.35 -5.48 1.93
C ALA A 70 4.40 -6.23 1.10
N PHE A 71 5.69 -6.07 1.42
CA PHE A 71 6.77 -6.78 0.75
C PHE A 71 6.63 -8.31 0.87
N ILE A 72 6.29 -8.83 2.06
CA ILE A 72 6.05 -10.27 2.25
C ILE A 72 4.88 -10.73 1.38
N VAL A 73 3.77 -9.98 1.35
CA VAL A 73 2.61 -10.29 0.51
C VAL A 73 2.96 -10.27 -0.98
N LEU A 74 3.78 -9.30 -1.42
CA LEU A 74 4.30 -9.27 -2.79
C LEU A 74 5.08 -10.54 -3.12
N LEU A 75 6.03 -10.93 -2.26
CA LEU A 75 6.83 -12.14 -2.48
C LEU A 75 5.95 -13.39 -2.58
N LEU A 76 4.91 -13.49 -1.75
CA LEU A 76 3.98 -14.62 -1.80
C LEU A 76 3.14 -14.61 -3.09
N LEU A 77 2.66 -13.46 -3.54
CA LEU A 77 1.95 -13.33 -4.82
C LEU A 77 2.84 -13.69 -6.02
N LEU A 78 4.09 -13.20 -6.02
CA LEU A 78 5.05 -13.53 -7.07
C LEU A 78 5.41 -15.02 -7.05
N HIS A 79 5.55 -15.61 -5.87
CA HIS A 79 5.78 -17.05 -5.73
C HIS A 79 4.59 -17.87 -6.24
N GLN A 80 3.35 -17.46 -5.96
CA GLN A 80 2.16 -18.10 -6.51
C GLN A 80 2.14 -18.02 -8.03
N ALA A 81 2.33 -16.82 -8.59
CA ALA A 81 2.38 -16.62 -10.04
C ALA A 81 3.47 -17.48 -10.71
N TYR A 82 4.64 -17.61 -10.08
CA TYR A 82 5.73 -18.44 -10.61
C TYR A 82 5.47 -19.95 -10.48
N SER A 83 4.99 -20.42 -9.33
CA SER A 83 4.84 -21.85 -9.05
C SER A 83 3.55 -22.47 -9.62
N GLN A 84 2.47 -21.69 -9.67
CA GLN A 84 1.14 -22.14 -10.11
C GLN A 84 0.79 -21.64 -11.50
N GLY A 85 1.56 -20.69 -12.05
CA GLY A 85 1.26 -20.02 -13.32
C GLY A 85 0.09 -19.02 -13.24
N GLU A 86 -0.57 -18.94 -12.09
CA GLU A 86 -1.73 -18.09 -11.83
C GLU A 86 -1.75 -17.61 -10.38
N PHE A 87 -2.54 -16.58 -10.09
CA PHE A 87 -2.76 -16.13 -8.71
C PHE A 87 -3.81 -17.01 -8.06
N GLY A 88 -3.51 -17.52 -6.86
CA GLY A 88 -4.37 -18.48 -6.19
C GLY A 88 -5.77 -17.91 -5.88
N SER A 89 -6.81 -18.68 -6.21
CA SER A 89 -8.22 -18.38 -5.86
C SER A 89 -8.62 -18.87 -4.47
N HIS A 90 -7.74 -19.62 -3.80
CA HIS A 90 -7.92 -20.04 -2.41
C HIS A 90 -7.87 -18.83 -1.46
N ILE A 91 -8.41 -18.98 -0.25
CA ILE A 91 -8.61 -17.88 0.71
C ILE A 91 -7.35 -17.04 0.95
N PHE A 92 -6.17 -17.68 1.05
CA PHE A 92 -4.91 -16.96 1.23
C PHE A 92 -4.50 -16.16 0.00
N GLY A 93 -4.65 -16.71 -1.21
CA GLY A 93 -4.39 -15.98 -2.46
C GLY A 93 -5.32 -14.77 -2.61
N VAL A 94 -6.61 -14.92 -2.31
CA VAL A 94 -7.56 -13.80 -2.32
C VAL A 94 -7.17 -12.73 -1.30
N MET A 95 -6.84 -13.10 -0.07
CA MET A 95 -6.41 -12.15 0.95
C MET A 95 -5.17 -11.34 0.52
N MET A 96 -4.20 -11.98 -0.13
CA MET A 96 -3.02 -11.31 -0.65
C MET A 96 -3.36 -10.33 -1.78
N GLN A 97 -4.26 -10.71 -2.69
CA GLN A 97 -4.73 -9.82 -3.74
C GLN A 97 -5.51 -8.62 -3.16
N MET A 98 -6.33 -8.85 -2.12
CA MET A 98 -7.05 -7.78 -1.41
C MET A 98 -6.11 -6.77 -0.74
N TYR A 99 -4.93 -7.18 -0.30
CA TYR A 99 -3.93 -6.27 0.27
C TYR A 99 -3.59 -5.12 -0.69
N TYR A 100 -3.47 -5.42 -1.98
CA TYR A 100 -3.12 -4.45 -3.03
C TYR A 100 -4.33 -3.88 -3.76
N LEU A 101 -5.52 -4.43 -3.56
CA LEU A 101 -6.73 -3.92 -4.19
C LEU A 101 -6.94 -2.42 -3.98
N PRO A 102 -6.66 -1.79 -2.82
CA PRO A 102 -6.77 -0.33 -2.64
C PRO A 102 -6.00 0.50 -3.67
N VAL A 103 -4.86 0.00 -4.15
CA VAL A 103 -3.90 0.73 -4.98
C VAL A 103 -3.92 0.31 -6.44
N ILE A 104 -4.53 -0.82 -6.75
CA ILE A 104 -4.33 -1.52 -8.02
C ILE A 104 -4.83 -0.72 -9.23
N ALA A 105 -5.88 0.11 -9.08
CA ALA A 105 -6.40 0.90 -10.20
C ALA A 105 -5.42 2.00 -10.64
N LEU A 106 -4.76 2.67 -9.68
CA LEU A 106 -3.70 3.62 -10.00
C LEU A 106 -2.47 2.91 -10.54
N ALA A 107 -2.09 1.78 -9.95
CA ALA A 107 -0.97 0.98 -10.43
C ALA A 107 -1.17 0.53 -11.89
N ALA A 108 -2.39 0.11 -12.26
CA ALA A 108 -2.74 -0.25 -13.63
C ALA A 108 -2.60 0.92 -14.60
N ARG A 109 -3.02 2.13 -14.21
CA ARG A 109 -2.85 3.33 -15.05
C ARG A 109 -1.37 3.66 -15.26
N ILE A 110 -0.56 3.58 -14.20
CA ILE A 110 0.88 3.85 -14.28
C ILE A 110 1.59 2.79 -15.12
N ALA A 111 1.26 1.51 -14.91
CA ALA A 111 1.79 0.41 -15.70
C ALA A 111 1.42 0.56 -17.18
N ALA A 112 0.18 0.94 -17.50
CA ALA A 112 -0.27 1.17 -18.88
C ALA A 112 0.52 2.28 -19.59
N LEU A 113 0.93 3.32 -18.86
CA LEU A 113 1.74 4.42 -19.41
C LEU A 113 3.18 4.00 -19.69
N GLY A 114 3.77 3.17 -18.83
CA GLY A 114 5.15 2.69 -18.99
C GLY A 114 5.30 1.47 -19.91
N PHE A 115 4.28 0.62 -19.97
CA PHE A 115 4.30 -0.69 -20.64
C PHE A 115 2.99 -0.92 -21.41
N PRO A 116 2.74 -0.18 -22.50
CA PRO A 116 1.49 -0.29 -23.25
C PRO A 116 1.31 -1.70 -23.81
N GLY A 117 0.12 -2.28 -23.60
CA GLY A 117 -0.23 -3.62 -24.10
C GLY A 117 0.35 -4.80 -23.30
N ARG A 118 1.08 -4.55 -22.19
CA ARG A 118 1.64 -5.60 -21.33
C ARG A 118 1.41 -5.27 -19.85
N ILE A 119 0.17 -5.46 -19.40
CA ILE A 119 -0.21 -5.31 -17.99
C ILE A 119 -0.45 -6.69 -17.42
N ASP A 120 0.63 -7.31 -16.95
CA ASP A 120 0.58 -8.58 -16.24
C ASP A 120 0.38 -8.35 -14.73
N GLY A 121 -0.19 -9.34 -14.03
CA GLY A 121 -0.45 -9.22 -12.60
C GLY A 121 0.81 -8.99 -11.75
N TRP A 122 1.95 -9.60 -12.12
CA TRP A 122 3.22 -9.38 -11.41
C TRP A 122 3.61 -7.89 -11.44
N LEU A 123 3.51 -7.26 -12.61
CA LEU A 123 3.82 -5.85 -12.80
C LEU A 123 2.86 -4.97 -11.98
N LEU A 124 1.57 -5.29 -11.97
CA LEU A 124 0.57 -4.58 -11.19
C LEU A 124 0.89 -4.60 -9.68
N TYR A 125 1.23 -5.75 -9.12
CA TYR A 125 1.55 -5.86 -7.70
C TYR A 125 2.90 -5.21 -7.36
N THR A 126 3.90 -5.31 -8.23
CA THR A 126 5.19 -4.62 -8.06
C THR A 126 5.01 -3.10 -8.08
N VAL A 127 4.25 -2.55 -9.03
CA VAL A 127 3.96 -1.12 -9.09
C VAL A 127 3.13 -0.68 -7.88
N SER A 128 2.16 -1.48 -7.45
CA SER A 128 1.36 -1.20 -6.25
C SER A 128 2.23 -1.11 -4.98
N PHE A 129 3.16 -2.05 -4.81
CA PHE A 129 4.12 -2.01 -3.71
C PHE A 129 5.02 -0.78 -3.78
N ALA A 130 5.57 -0.46 -4.96
CA ALA A 130 6.41 0.72 -5.16
C ALA A 130 5.67 2.00 -4.77
N LEU A 131 4.39 2.14 -5.16
CA LEU A 131 3.56 3.28 -4.78
C LEU A 131 3.40 3.38 -3.25
N MET A 132 3.05 2.28 -2.58
CA MET A 132 2.90 2.25 -1.12
C MET A 132 4.19 2.64 -0.39
N LEU A 133 5.35 2.18 -0.88
CA LEU A 133 6.67 2.50 -0.33
C LEU A 133 7.01 3.99 -0.53
N VAL A 134 6.80 4.52 -1.74
CA VAL A 134 7.06 5.92 -2.07
C VAL A 134 6.20 6.86 -1.22
N VAL A 135 4.88 6.63 -1.13
CA VAL A 135 4.02 7.52 -0.34
C VAL A 135 4.29 7.39 1.16
N SER A 136 4.70 6.20 1.61
CA SER A 136 5.15 5.99 2.99
C SER A 136 6.40 6.79 3.32
N TYR A 137 7.34 6.86 2.38
CA TYR A 137 8.54 7.70 2.51
C TYR A 137 8.18 9.17 2.56
N ILE A 138 7.31 9.65 1.65
CA ILE A 138 6.85 11.05 1.61
C ILE A 138 6.18 11.43 2.94
N GLY A 139 5.22 10.62 3.42
CA GLY A 139 4.55 10.88 4.70
C GLY A 139 5.52 10.90 5.89
N SER A 140 6.48 9.96 5.90
CA SER A 140 7.55 9.92 6.91
C SER A 140 8.45 11.15 6.87
N ALA A 141 8.89 11.58 5.68
CA ALA A 141 9.76 12.73 5.49
C ALA A 141 9.09 14.03 5.91
N TRP A 142 7.79 14.19 5.60
CA TRP A 142 6.99 15.34 6.00
C TRP A 142 6.99 15.55 7.53
N LYS A 143 6.90 14.47 8.32
CA LYS A 143 7.01 14.56 9.79
C LYS A 143 8.35 15.12 10.27
N GLY A 144 9.43 14.79 9.56
CA GLY A 144 10.77 15.26 9.93
C GLY A 144 10.89 16.75 9.70
N ALA A 145 10.38 17.23 8.57
CA ALA A 145 10.35 18.64 8.24
C ALA A 145 9.52 19.43 9.26
N SER A 146 8.34 18.93 9.67
CA SER A 146 7.49 19.61 10.64
C SER A 146 8.13 19.70 12.03
N HIS A 147 8.85 18.67 12.48
CA HIS A 147 9.58 18.71 13.75
C HIS A 147 10.75 19.71 13.72
N SER A 148 11.58 19.68 12.66
CA SER A 148 12.69 20.61 12.52
C SER A 148 12.23 22.07 12.45
N PHE A 149 11.08 22.33 11.81
CA PHE A 149 10.50 23.68 11.77
C PHE A 149 10.03 24.15 13.15
N ALA A 150 9.37 23.27 13.92
CA ALA A 150 8.89 23.60 15.27
C ALA A 150 10.04 23.87 16.26
N GLU A 151 11.17 23.16 16.13
CA GLU A 151 12.36 23.42 16.95
C GLU A 151 13.02 24.77 16.64
N ARG A 152 13.01 25.21 15.38
CA ARG A 152 13.56 26.52 14.98
C ARG A 152 12.74 27.72 15.48
N LEU A 153 11.51 27.50 15.93
CA LEU A 153 10.60 28.54 16.43
C LEU A 153 10.62 28.66 17.97
N ARG A 154 11.37 27.81 18.66
CA ARG A 154 11.57 27.85 20.12
C ARG A 154 12.91 28.48 20.45
#